data_AF-A0A0G0UEQ1-F1
#
_entry.id   AF-A0A0G0UEQ1-F1
#
_cell.length_a   1.000
_cell.length_b   1.000
_cell.length_c   1.000
_cell.angle_alpha   90.00
_cell.angle_beta   90.00
_cell.angle_gamma   90.00
#
_symmetry.space_group_name_H-M   'P 1'
#
loop_
_entity.id
_entity.type
_entity.pdbx_description
1 polymer ?
#
loop_
_entity_poly.entity_id
_entity_poly.type
_entity_poly.pdbx_seq_one_letter_code
_entity_poly.pdbx_strand_id
1 'polypeptide(L)' 'MIRTAVLISDKGTGTNLQAIIDAIKSGKIDGKIAVVVSDTLK' A
#
# COMPACT_ATOMS: atom_id res chain seq x y z
N MET A 1 10.09 -10.40 -7.71
CA MET A 1 10.03 -9.21 -6.85
C MET A 1 9.45 -7.99 -7.56
N ILE A 2 8.22 -7.62 -7.23
CA ILE A 2 7.51 -6.46 -7.80
C ILE A 2 7.79 -5.20 -6.97
N ARG A 3 7.89 -4.04 -7.62
CA ARG A 3 7.91 -2.72 -6.97
C ARG A 3 6.56 -2.05 -7.15
N THR A 4 5.79 -1.93 -6.09
CA THR A 4 4.41 -1.42 -6.12
C THR A 4 4.35 0.03 -5.69
N ALA A 5 3.64 0.88 -6.43
CA ALA A 5 3.21 2.20 -5.99
C ALA A 5 1.74 2.13 -5.56
N VAL A 6 1.39 2.69 -4.40
CA VAL A 6 0.00 2.68 -3.90
C VAL A 6 -0.52 4.10 -3.87
N LEU A 7 -1.64 4.34 -4.55
CA LEU A 7 -2.34 5.63 -4.55
C LEU A 7 -3.50 5.54 -3.55
N ILE A 8 -3.57 6.49 -2.62
CA ILE A 8 -4.63 6.57 -1.61
C ILE A 8 -5.31 7.93 -1.64
N SER A 9 -6.51 7.99 -1.06
CA SER A 9 -7.25 9.22 -0.76
C SER A 9 -7.86 9.11 0.64
N ASP A 10 -8.31 10.22 1.20
CA ASP A 10 -8.91 10.26 2.54
C ASP A 10 -10.41 9.91 2.58
N LYS A 11 -10.99 9.55 1.42
CA LYS A 11 -12.37 9.08 1.32
C LYS A 11 -12.59 7.71 1.97
N GLY A 12 -11.52 7.03 2.39
CA GLY A 12 -11.55 5.77 3.12
C GLY A 12 -10.53 5.74 4.26
N THR A 13 -10.49 4.64 5.00
CA THR A 13 -9.66 4.47 6.21
C THR A 13 -8.26 3.88 5.95
N GLY A 14 -7.91 3.61 4.68
CA GLY A 14 -6.61 3.04 4.32
C GLY A 14 -6.45 1.53 4.58
N THR A 15 -7.53 0.80 4.84
CA THR A 15 -7.50 -0.65 5.17
C THR A 15 -6.90 -1.52 4.06
N ASN A 16 -7.09 -1.15 2.79
CA ASN A 16 -6.47 -1.87 1.66
C ASN A 16 -4.95 -1.71 1.63
N LEU A 17 -4.43 -0.53 1.99
CA LEU A 17 -2.99 -0.32 2.12
C LEU A 17 -2.42 -1.24 3.20
N GLN A 18 -3.11 -1.35 4.35
CA GLN A 18 -2.72 -2.26 5.42
C GLN A 18 -2.70 -3.72 4.95
N ALA A 19 -3.73 -4.17 4.22
CA ALA A 19 -3.77 -5.53 3.68
C ALA A 19 -2.62 -5.84 2.72
N ILE A 20 -2.22 -4.87 1.87
CA ILE A 20 -1.07 -5.02 0.96
C ILE A 20 0.24 -5.10 1.76
N ILE A 21 0.40 -4.25 2.79
CA ILE A 21 1.56 -4.29 3.69
C ILE A 21 1.67 -5.68 4.35
N ASP A 22 0.56 -6.21 4.85
CA ASP A 22 0.53 -7.50 5.55
C ASP A 22 0.80 -8.67 4.59
N ALA A 23 0.28 -8.61 3.36
CA ALA A 23 0.55 -9.60 2.34
C ALA A 23 2.02 -9.65 1.93
N ILE A 24 2.70 -8.49 1.83
CA ILE A 24 4.14 -8.44 1.57
C ILE A 24 4.93 -8.98 2.77
N LYS A 25 4.61 -8.53 4.00
CA LYS A 25 5.29 -9.00 5.22
C LYS A 25 5.15 -10.50 5.44
N SER A 26 3.99 -11.08 5.10
CA SER A 26 3.74 -12.51 5.22
C SER A 26 4.28 -13.34 4.04
N GLY A 27 4.92 -12.71 3.05
CA GLY A 27 5.47 -13.38 1.87
C GLY A 27 4.41 -13.86 0.86
N LYS A 28 3.13 -13.48 1.04
CA LYS A 28 2.05 -13.76 0.08
C LYS A 28 2.22 -12.97 -1.22
N ILE A 29 2.88 -11.83 -1.15
CA ILE A 29 3.29 -11.02 -2.30
C ILE A 29 4.81 -10.91 -2.27
N ASP A 30 5.48 -11.48 -3.27
CA ASP A 30 6.92 -11.28 -3.49
C ASP A 30 7.18 -9.89 -4.10
N GLY A 31 7.32 -8.89 -3.22
CA GLY A 31 7.57 -7.52 -3.63
C GLY A 31 7.80 -6.56 -2.48
N LYS A 32 7.81 -5.27 -2.82
CA LYS A 32 7.85 -4.17 -1.84
C LYS A 32 6.99 -3.01 -2.31
N ILE A 33 6.43 -2.27 -1.36
CA ILE A 33 5.85 -0.95 -1.65
C ILE A 33 7.02 0.03 -1.80
N ALA A 34 7.16 0.61 -2.98
CA ALA A 34 8.21 1.56 -3.29
C ALA A 34 7.81 2.99 -2.90
N VAL A 35 6.53 3.33 -2.99
CA VAL A 35 5.98 4.64 -2.66
C VAL A 35 4.49 4.52 -2.35
N VAL A 36 4.01 5.36 -1.44
CA VAL A 36 2.58 5.63 -1.22
C VAL A 36 2.36 7.11 -1.54
N VAL A 37 1.36 7.41 -2.39
CA VAL A 37 1.01 8.78 -2.77
C VAL A 37 -0.42 9.04 -2.34
N SER A 38 -0.63 10.09 -1.56
CA SER A 38 -1.95 10.58 -1.16
C SER A 38 -2.29 11.83 -1.97
N ASP A 39 -3.50 11.91 -2.50
CA ASP A 39 -4.04 13.13 -3.11
C ASP A 39 -4.46 14.18 -2.06
N THR A 40 -4.54 13.76 -0.79
CA THR A 40 -5.01 14.58 0.33
C THR A 40 -3.92 14.74 1.38
N LEU A 41 -3.71 15.97 1.84
CA LEU A 41 -2.86 16.32 2.98
C LEU A 41 -3.67 16.13 4.26
N LYS A 42 -3.45 15.03 4.96
CA LYS A 42 -3.99 14.78 6.30
C LYS A 42 -2.87 14.36 7.24
#